data_AF-A0A7Y8TIM1-F1
#
_entry.id   AF-A0A7Y8TIM1-F1
#
_cell.length_a   1.000
_cell.length_b   1.000
_cell.length_c   1.000
_cell.angle_alpha   90.00
_cell.angle_beta   90.00
_cell.angle_gamma   90.00
#
_symmetry.space_group_name_H-M   'P 1'
#
loop_
_entity.id
_entity.type
_entity.pdbx_description
1 polymer ?
#
loop_
_entity_poly.entity_id
_entity_poly.type
_entity_poly.pdbx_seq_one_letter_code
_entity_poly.pdbx_strand_id
1 'polypeptide(L)'
;PATLGKLLNTALESAKAPEWAEVLLFIDQFEELFTLSQKDTIEPFIQMLSELAEHPSMRVLVTIRHDFVHRAIENPILAELLNKGTFYLSAPNPGALLQMIERPAEMATLEFERGLPSLILRDTGSEAGSLALLAYLLDELYKIAMTRGDNRLTYADYEALGKVEGAIGKRAEQVFEKLPGEEAGKTRLLGQVFRELVTVEEVKGQFAATRQRVRHDCFGAEELALVEAFTQARLLVKDETQVEVAHETLFRSWGRLQKWIEEYQDDLILRRQVQNGAADWVWQGKPEAWRWSQERLLMVYAMQERLKWKPNPLEEDFIEPEQERLLRETNLLRTSHLRRDEIGRRLSVIG
;
A
#
# COMPACT_ATOMS: atom_id res chain seq x y z
N PRO A 1 25.15 25.84 -17.56
CA PRO A 1 24.83 26.49 -18.86
C PRO A 1 25.81 26.22 -20.03
N ALA A 2 26.93 26.96 -20.15
CA ALA A 2 27.73 27.00 -21.40
C ALA A 2 28.42 25.67 -21.77
N THR A 3 28.75 24.85 -20.76
CA THR A 3 29.37 23.54 -20.97
C THR A 3 28.36 22.51 -21.49
N LEU A 4 27.09 22.62 -21.07
CA LEU A 4 26.03 21.68 -21.46
C LEU A 4 25.51 21.93 -22.87
N GLY A 5 25.32 23.19 -23.27
CA GLY A 5 24.99 23.53 -24.66
C GLY A 5 26.07 23.07 -25.65
N LYS A 6 27.35 23.20 -25.27
CA LYS A 6 28.47 22.64 -26.04
C LYS A 6 28.41 21.11 -26.12
N LEU A 7 28.16 20.42 -25.01
CA LEU A 7 28.01 18.97 -25.00
C LEU A 7 26.84 18.50 -25.87
N LEU A 8 25.70 19.20 -25.83
CA LEU A 8 24.53 18.91 -26.66
C LEU A 8 24.83 19.08 -28.14
N ASN A 9 25.45 20.19 -28.53
CA ASN A 9 25.85 20.42 -29.93
C ASN A 9 26.85 19.36 -30.39
N THR A 10 27.86 19.03 -29.58
CA THR A 10 28.81 17.95 -29.88
C THR A 10 28.10 16.59 -30.00
N ALA A 11 27.11 16.30 -29.13
CA ALA A 11 26.34 15.06 -29.20
C ALA A 11 25.52 14.97 -30.49
N LEU A 12 24.83 16.06 -30.88
CA LEU A 12 24.07 16.14 -32.13
C LEU A 12 24.97 16.04 -33.36
N GLU A 13 26.12 16.73 -33.35
CA GLU A 13 27.13 16.68 -34.42
C GLU A 13 27.73 15.28 -34.56
N SER A 14 28.09 14.63 -33.45
CA SER A 14 28.64 13.26 -33.46
C SER A 14 27.62 12.22 -33.91
N ALA A 15 26.34 12.43 -33.61
CA ALA A 15 25.23 11.61 -34.11
C ALA A 15 24.87 11.88 -35.58
N LYS A 16 25.51 12.87 -36.23
CA LYS A 16 25.14 13.38 -37.58
C LYS A 16 23.66 13.70 -37.67
N ALA A 17 23.11 14.25 -36.60
CA ALA A 17 21.71 14.61 -36.54
C ALA A 17 21.42 15.80 -37.49
N PRO A 18 20.25 15.84 -38.13
CA PRO A 18 19.85 16.98 -38.95
C PRO A 18 19.75 18.26 -38.11
N GLU A 19 19.85 19.43 -38.74
CA GLU A 19 19.84 20.74 -38.03
C GLU A 19 18.58 21.01 -37.21
N TRP A 20 17.46 20.36 -37.52
CA TRP A 20 16.20 20.45 -36.79
C TRP A 20 16.10 19.46 -35.62
N ALA A 21 17.12 18.62 -35.40
CA ALA A 21 17.10 17.64 -34.33
C ALA A 21 17.17 18.32 -32.95
N GLU A 22 16.32 17.83 -32.06
CA GLU A 22 16.26 18.25 -30.67
C GLU A 22 16.60 17.07 -29.77
N VAL A 23 17.21 17.35 -28.62
CA VAL A 23 17.46 16.38 -27.56
C VAL A 23 16.31 16.41 -26.56
N LEU A 24 15.73 15.24 -26.28
CA LEU A 24 14.72 15.08 -25.22
C LEU A 24 15.39 14.50 -23.96
N LEU A 25 15.41 15.28 -22.88
CA LEU A 25 15.70 14.79 -21.54
C LEU A 25 14.40 14.36 -20.88
N PHE A 26 14.23 13.06 -20.72
CA PHE A 26 13.11 12.48 -20.00
C PHE A 26 13.52 12.10 -18.58
N ILE A 27 12.80 12.63 -17.59
CA ILE A 27 13.01 12.34 -16.17
C ILE A 27 11.72 11.71 -15.65
N ASP A 28 11.77 10.41 -15.39
CA ASP A 28 10.66 9.69 -14.78
C ASP A 28 10.72 9.82 -13.25
N GLN A 29 9.56 9.83 -12.58
CA GLN A 29 9.41 9.91 -11.12
C GLN A 29 10.14 11.12 -10.49
N PHE A 30 9.86 12.31 -11.02
CA PHE A 30 10.50 13.55 -10.57
C PHE A 30 10.28 13.85 -9.08
N GLU A 31 9.25 13.28 -8.45
CA GLU A 31 9.03 13.35 -7.01
C GLU A 31 10.21 12.85 -6.15
N GLU A 32 11.07 11.97 -6.67
CA GLU A 32 12.25 11.48 -5.96
C GLU A 32 13.24 12.60 -5.58
N LEU A 33 13.18 13.73 -6.31
CA LEU A 33 13.92 14.94 -5.99
C LEU A 33 13.55 15.48 -4.61
N PHE A 34 12.30 15.33 -4.17
CA PHE A 34 11.82 15.85 -2.90
C PHE A 34 11.87 14.84 -1.76
N THR A 35 12.01 13.55 -2.06
CA THR A 35 11.94 12.46 -1.08
C THR A 35 13.29 11.82 -0.77
N LEU A 36 14.11 11.54 -1.79
CA LEU A 36 15.36 10.76 -1.67
C LEU A 36 16.62 11.63 -1.75
N SER A 37 16.52 12.83 -2.32
CA SER A 37 17.67 13.69 -2.58
C SER A 37 18.10 14.51 -1.36
N GLN A 38 19.38 14.85 -1.30
CA GLN A 38 19.90 15.78 -0.30
C GLN A 38 19.39 17.19 -0.58
N LYS A 39 18.98 17.93 0.46
CA LYS A 39 18.38 19.27 0.29
C LYS A 39 19.28 20.22 -0.50
N ASP A 40 20.59 20.12 -0.30
CA ASP A 40 21.57 21.00 -0.93
C ASP A 40 21.74 20.76 -2.44
N THR A 41 21.26 19.62 -2.97
CA THR A 41 21.34 19.29 -4.41
C THR A 41 20.08 19.64 -5.18
N ILE A 42 18.96 19.93 -4.50
CA ILE A 42 17.67 20.19 -5.14
C ILE A 42 17.70 21.48 -5.96
N GLU A 43 18.11 22.60 -5.34
CA GLU A 43 18.10 23.91 -6.00
C GLU A 43 19.07 23.99 -7.20
N PRO A 44 20.33 23.50 -7.10
CA PRO A 44 21.23 23.47 -8.25
C PRO A 44 20.70 22.62 -9.42
N PHE A 45 20.02 21.52 -9.12
CA PHE A 45 19.43 20.66 -10.14
C PHE A 45 18.25 21.35 -10.84
N ILE A 46 17.37 22.01 -10.10
CA ILE A 46 16.25 22.79 -10.66
C ILE A 46 16.78 23.92 -11.56
N GLN A 47 17.82 24.64 -11.14
CA GLN A 47 18.46 25.67 -11.97
C GLN A 47 19.01 25.10 -13.27
N MET A 48 19.70 23.96 -13.21
CA MET A 48 20.18 23.27 -14.41
C MET A 48 19.02 22.92 -15.37
N LEU A 49 17.91 22.39 -14.85
CA LEU A 49 16.74 22.04 -15.67
C LEU A 49 16.08 23.27 -16.31
N SER A 50 16.00 24.38 -15.58
CA SER A 50 15.48 25.64 -16.13
C SER A 50 16.34 26.16 -17.28
N GLU A 51 17.67 26.14 -17.14
CA GLU A 51 18.59 26.52 -18.21
C GLU A 51 18.46 25.59 -19.43
N LEU A 52 18.27 24.29 -19.20
CA LEU A 52 18.08 23.31 -20.27
C LEU A 52 16.74 23.50 -21.00
N ALA A 53 15.68 23.83 -20.27
CA ALA A 53 14.36 24.06 -20.84
C ALA A 53 14.30 25.28 -21.77
N GLU A 54 15.21 26.25 -21.60
CA GLU A 54 15.33 27.43 -22.47
C GLU A 54 16.19 27.19 -23.72
N HIS A 55 16.95 26.09 -23.79
CA HIS A 55 17.83 25.83 -24.92
C HIS A 55 17.02 25.40 -26.17
N PRO A 56 17.26 26.00 -27.35
CA PRO A 56 16.41 25.80 -28.53
C PRO A 56 16.36 24.36 -29.02
N SER A 57 17.49 23.64 -28.94
CA SER A 57 17.61 22.24 -29.37
C SER A 57 17.37 21.24 -28.23
N MET A 58 16.71 21.65 -27.14
CA MET A 58 16.47 20.82 -25.97
C MET A 58 14.99 20.84 -25.57
N ARG A 59 14.48 19.67 -25.18
CA ARG A 59 13.17 19.49 -24.55
C ARG A 59 13.38 18.73 -23.25
N VAL A 60 12.75 19.22 -22.19
CA VAL A 60 12.75 18.54 -20.89
C VAL A 60 11.33 18.07 -20.62
N LEU A 61 11.17 16.76 -20.42
CA LEU A 61 9.90 16.15 -20.03
C LEU A 61 10.09 15.47 -18.69
N VAL A 62 9.27 15.84 -17.72
CA VAL A 62 9.26 15.24 -16.40
C VAL A 62 7.92 14.55 -16.15
N THR A 63 7.94 13.41 -15.47
CA THR A 63 6.72 12.82 -14.89
C THR A 63 6.72 13.11 -13.40
N ILE A 64 5.58 13.51 -12.86
CA ILE A 64 5.41 13.73 -11.42
C ILE A 64 4.04 13.21 -11.01
N ARG A 65 3.98 12.49 -9.89
CA ARG A 65 2.68 12.11 -9.33
C ARG A 65 1.95 13.33 -8.79
N HIS A 66 0.62 13.33 -8.90
CA HIS A 66 -0.23 14.46 -8.50
C HIS A 66 -0.07 14.85 -7.02
N ASP A 67 0.12 13.86 -6.14
CA ASP A 67 0.36 14.08 -4.72
C ASP A 67 1.63 14.89 -4.44
N PHE A 68 2.64 14.87 -5.32
CA PHE A 68 3.89 15.64 -5.15
C PHE A 68 3.91 17.01 -5.86
N VAL A 69 2.88 17.33 -6.65
CA VAL A 69 2.83 18.62 -7.38
C VAL A 69 2.90 19.81 -6.42
N HIS A 70 2.32 19.68 -5.22
CA HIS A 70 2.39 20.72 -4.19
C HIS A 70 3.83 21.08 -3.80
N ARG A 71 4.75 20.11 -3.76
CA ARG A 71 6.18 20.33 -3.49
C ARG A 71 6.87 21.03 -4.64
N ALA A 72 6.53 20.68 -5.87
CA ALA A 72 7.11 21.31 -7.05
C ALA A 72 6.74 22.80 -7.13
N ILE A 73 5.51 23.18 -6.79
CA ILE A 73 5.07 24.58 -6.83
C ILE A 73 5.57 25.43 -5.65
N GLU A 74 6.11 24.83 -4.59
CA GLU A 74 6.82 25.55 -3.52
C GLU A 74 8.11 26.22 -4.04
N ASN A 75 8.72 25.67 -5.11
CA ASN A 75 9.85 26.29 -5.79
C ASN A 75 9.37 27.22 -6.93
N PRO A 76 9.74 28.53 -6.92
CA PRO A 76 9.28 29.49 -7.93
C PRO A 76 9.67 29.14 -9.38
N ILE A 77 10.86 28.56 -9.60
CA ILE A 77 11.35 28.20 -10.94
C ILE A 77 10.51 27.07 -11.51
N LEU A 78 10.29 26.01 -10.72
CA LEU A 78 9.45 24.90 -11.14
C LEU A 78 7.99 25.32 -11.35
N ALA A 79 7.46 26.19 -10.49
CA ALA A 79 6.11 26.74 -10.66
C ALA A 79 5.96 27.47 -12.01
N GLU A 80 6.95 28.27 -12.41
CA GLU A 80 6.95 28.93 -13.73
C GLU A 80 7.04 27.92 -14.88
N LEU A 81 7.92 26.93 -14.79
CA LEU A 81 8.09 25.89 -15.82
C LEU A 81 6.81 25.04 -16.00
N LEU A 82 6.16 24.64 -14.90
CA LEU A 82 4.90 23.89 -14.94
C LEU A 82 3.76 24.71 -15.57
N ASN A 83 3.74 26.03 -15.34
CA ASN A 83 2.77 26.92 -15.98
C ASN A 83 2.98 27.06 -17.51
N LYS A 84 4.19 26.85 -18.02
CA LYS A 84 4.49 26.88 -19.46
C LYS A 84 3.96 25.64 -20.19
N GLY A 85 3.88 24.49 -19.51
CA GLY A 85 3.39 23.26 -20.12
C GLY A 85 3.23 22.14 -19.11
N THR A 86 1.96 21.81 -18.80
CA THR A 86 1.59 20.64 -18.01
C THR A 86 0.54 19.84 -18.75
N PHE A 87 0.72 18.52 -18.81
CA PHE A 87 -0.26 17.59 -19.34
C PHE A 87 -0.76 16.66 -18.24
N TYR A 88 -2.06 16.75 -17.93
CA TYR A 88 -2.67 15.90 -16.91
C TYR A 88 -3.11 14.57 -17.51
N LEU A 89 -2.44 13.48 -17.11
CA LEU A 89 -2.85 12.14 -17.46
C LEU A 89 -3.93 11.65 -16.49
N SER A 90 -5.19 11.64 -16.95
CA SER A 90 -6.30 11.05 -16.19
C SER A 90 -6.28 9.52 -16.28
N ALA A 91 -6.98 8.86 -15.35
CA ALA A 91 -7.20 7.42 -15.43
C ALA A 91 -7.83 7.04 -16.78
N PRO A 92 -7.41 5.93 -17.40
CA PRO A 92 -7.96 5.50 -18.68
C PRO A 92 -9.45 5.19 -18.56
N ASN A 93 -10.23 5.65 -19.52
CA ASN A 93 -11.65 5.30 -19.60
C ASN A 93 -11.83 3.82 -20.00
N PRO A 94 -13.03 3.22 -19.85
CA PRO A 94 -13.25 1.80 -20.16
C PRO A 94 -12.88 1.40 -21.60
N GLY A 95 -13.05 2.29 -22.59
CA GLY A 95 -12.66 2.02 -23.97
C GLY A 95 -11.13 1.98 -24.16
N ALA A 96 -10.41 2.87 -23.49
CA ALA A 96 -8.94 2.85 -23.45
C ALA A 96 -8.42 1.60 -22.73
N LEU A 97 -9.06 1.19 -21.63
CA LEU A 97 -8.73 -0.06 -20.93
C LEU A 97 -8.94 -1.28 -21.83
N LEU A 98 -10.03 -1.33 -22.59
CA LEU A 98 -10.25 -2.43 -23.55
C LEU A 98 -9.15 -2.45 -24.62
N GLN A 99 -8.76 -1.29 -25.16
CA GLN A 99 -7.63 -1.21 -26.11
C GLN A 99 -6.30 -1.62 -25.48
N MET A 100 -6.08 -1.35 -24.20
CA MET A 100 -4.90 -1.81 -23.45
C MET A 100 -4.87 -3.34 -23.29
N ILE A 101 -6.03 -4.02 -23.39
CA ILE A 101 -6.12 -5.49 -23.40
C ILE A 101 -5.91 -6.03 -24.81
N GLU A 102 -6.64 -5.49 -25.79
CA GLU A 102 -6.72 -6.04 -27.14
C GLU A 102 -5.47 -5.74 -27.98
N ARG A 103 -4.96 -4.49 -27.97
CA ARG A 103 -3.87 -4.09 -28.88
C ARG A 103 -2.54 -4.80 -28.62
N PRO A 104 -2.10 -5.03 -27.36
CA PRO A 104 -0.89 -5.80 -27.13
C PRO A 104 -0.99 -7.24 -27.67
N ALA A 105 -2.18 -7.86 -27.57
CA ALA A 105 -2.42 -9.19 -28.12
C ALA A 105 -2.36 -9.18 -29.65
N GLU A 106 -3.00 -8.21 -30.31
CA GLU A 106 -2.93 -8.03 -31.77
C GLU A 106 -1.49 -7.87 -32.25
N MET A 107 -0.69 -7.03 -31.57
CA MET A 107 0.73 -6.83 -31.89
C MET A 107 1.56 -8.11 -31.71
N ALA A 108 1.17 -8.98 -30.79
CA ALA A 108 1.79 -10.27 -30.54
C ALA A 108 1.19 -11.41 -31.39
N THR A 109 0.30 -11.12 -32.35
CA THR A 109 -0.42 -12.10 -33.19
C THR A 109 -1.26 -13.10 -32.38
N LEU A 110 -1.76 -12.69 -31.22
CA LEU A 110 -2.64 -13.45 -30.34
C LEU A 110 -4.10 -13.07 -30.59
N GLU A 111 -4.99 -14.06 -30.52
CA GLU A 111 -6.43 -13.85 -30.66
C GLU A 111 -7.17 -14.19 -29.38
N PHE A 112 -7.94 -13.24 -28.85
CA PHE A 112 -8.87 -13.52 -27.76
C PHE A 112 -10.10 -14.25 -28.27
N GLU A 113 -10.59 -15.20 -27.46
CA GLU A 113 -11.94 -15.71 -27.63
C GLU A 113 -12.98 -14.59 -27.48
N ARG A 114 -14.04 -14.65 -28.28
CA ARG A 114 -15.03 -13.57 -28.40
C ARG A 114 -15.63 -13.20 -27.04
N GLY A 115 -15.52 -11.93 -26.67
CA GLY A 115 -16.07 -11.38 -25.43
C GLY A 115 -15.17 -11.52 -24.20
N LEU A 116 -14.05 -12.26 -24.29
CA LEU A 116 -13.13 -12.44 -23.18
C LEU A 116 -12.48 -11.11 -22.72
N PRO A 117 -12.05 -10.19 -23.60
CA PRO A 117 -11.50 -8.90 -23.16
C PRO A 117 -12.48 -8.09 -22.30
N SER A 118 -13.76 -8.05 -22.70
CA SER A 118 -14.81 -7.38 -21.94
C SER A 118 -15.10 -8.05 -20.61
N LEU A 119 -15.02 -9.38 -20.55
CA LEU A 119 -15.15 -10.13 -19.29
C LEU A 119 -13.99 -9.80 -18.34
N ILE A 120 -12.76 -9.85 -18.82
CA ILE A 120 -11.56 -9.53 -18.05
C ILE A 120 -11.64 -8.10 -17.50
N LEU A 121 -12.01 -7.13 -18.33
CA LEU A 121 -12.17 -5.74 -17.92
C LEU A 121 -13.22 -5.59 -16.80
N ARG A 122 -14.36 -6.26 -16.95
CA ARG A 122 -15.43 -6.23 -15.94
C ARG A 122 -14.97 -6.83 -14.62
N ASP A 123 -14.30 -7.98 -14.68
CA ASP A 123 -13.86 -8.71 -13.48
C ASP A 123 -12.66 -8.00 -12.78
N THR A 124 -11.92 -7.14 -13.49
CA THR A 124 -10.77 -6.38 -12.95
C THR A 124 -11.19 -5.11 -12.19
N GLY A 125 -12.38 -4.58 -12.45
CA GLY A 125 -12.88 -3.38 -11.80
C GLY A 125 -12.09 -2.10 -12.16
N SER A 126 -12.21 -1.08 -11.32
CA SER A 126 -11.59 0.24 -11.52
C SER A 126 -10.78 0.73 -10.31
N GLU A 127 -10.39 -0.19 -9.44
CA GLU A 127 -9.67 0.10 -8.20
C GLU A 127 -8.19 0.43 -8.45
N ALA A 128 -7.53 1.01 -7.44
CA ALA A 128 -6.10 1.28 -7.50
C ALA A 128 -5.32 -0.03 -7.66
N GLY A 129 -4.42 -0.11 -8.65
CA GLY A 129 -3.66 -1.34 -8.93
C GLY A 129 -4.33 -2.33 -9.88
N SER A 130 -5.61 -2.14 -10.25
CA SER A 130 -6.32 -2.96 -11.24
C SER A 130 -5.56 -3.12 -12.56
N LEU A 131 -4.89 -2.06 -13.05
CA LEU A 131 -4.06 -2.12 -14.27
C LEU A 131 -2.87 -3.06 -14.16
N ALA A 132 -2.21 -3.11 -13.00
CA ALA A 132 -1.06 -3.97 -12.81
C ALA A 132 -1.46 -5.44 -12.66
N LEU A 133 -2.64 -5.69 -12.07
CA LEU A 133 -3.25 -7.01 -12.01
C LEU A 133 -3.68 -7.48 -13.39
N LEU A 134 -4.29 -6.59 -14.18
CA LEU A 134 -4.61 -6.82 -15.57
C LEU A 134 -3.36 -7.23 -16.36
N ALA A 135 -2.27 -6.47 -16.26
CA ALA A 135 -1.02 -6.77 -16.93
C ALA A 135 -0.48 -8.16 -16.56
N TYR A 136 -0.53 -8.54 -15.28
CA TYR A 136 -0.11 -9.88 -14.84
C TYR A 136 -1.02 -10.99 -15.35
N LEU A 137 -2.35 -10.82 -15.28
CA LEU A 137 -3.30 -11.78 -15.82
C LEU A 137 -3.07 -12.01 -17.31
N LEU A 138 -2.88 -10.94 -18.08
CA LEU A 138 -2.62 -11.03 -19.52
C LEU A 138 -1.29 -11.72 -19.83
N ASP A 139 -0.24 -11.45 -19.03
CA ASP A 139 1.05 -12.15 -19.12
C ASP A 139 0.93 -13.65 -18.82
N GLU A 140 0.15 -14.05 -17.80
CA GLU A 140 -0.10 -15.46 -17.51
C GLU A 140 -0.91 -16.16 -18.60
N LEU A 141 -1.96 -15.50 -19.13
CA LEU A 141 -2.72 -16.00 -20.27
C LEU A 141 -1.83 -16.17 -21.51
N TYR A 142 -0.94 -15.21 -21.76
CA TYR A 142 0.06 -15.30 -22.83
C TYR A 142 0.99 -16.51 -22.65
N LYS A 143 1.55 -16.73 -21.46
CA LYS A 143 2.43 -17.89 -21.18
C LYS A 143 1.72 -19.22 -21.42
N ILE A 144 0.45 -19.33 -21.03
CA ILE A 144 -0.35 -20.53 -21.28
C ILE A 144 -0.53 -20.73 -22.79
N ALA A 145 -0.91 -19.69 -23.52
CA ALA A 145 -1.07 -19.76 -24.98
C ALA A 145 0.22 -20.13 -25.71
N MET A 146 1.37 -19.59 -25.27
CA MET A 146 2.69 -19.96 -25.80
C MET A 146 3.04 -21.42 -25.52
N THR A 147 2.66 -21.95 -24.35
CA THR A 147 2.88 -23.36 -24.00
C THR A 147 2.05 -24.29 -24.89
N ARG A 148 0.84 -23.88 -25.28
CA ARG A 148 0.00 -24.63 -26.23
C ARG A 148 0.44 -24.48 -27.69
N GLY A 149 1.01 -23.33 -28.05
CA GLY A 149 1.43 -23.00 -29.41
C GLY A 149 0.28 -22.71 -30.38
N ASP A 150 -0.89 -22.33 -29.87
CA ASP A 150 -2.09 -22.04 -30.68
C ASP A 150 -2.39 -20.54 -30.86
N ASN A 151 -1.63 -19.66 -30.20
CA ASN A 151 -1.80 -18.20 -30.20
C ASN A 151 -3.21 -17.72 -29.80
N ARG A 152 -3.95 -18.52 -29.03
CA ARG A 152 -5.30 -18.17 -28.59
C ARG A 152 -5.34 -17.91 -27.10
N LEU A 153 -6.07 -16.88 -26.69
CA LEU A 153 -6.38 -16.56 -25.29
C LEU A 153 -7.84 -16.97 -25.04
N THR A 154 -8.07 -18.01 -24.24
CA THR A 154 -9.39 -18.69 -24.16
C THR A 154 -10.08 -18.50 -22.81
N TYR A 155 -11.42 -18.68 -22.77
CA TYR A 155 -12.14 -18.69 -21.48
C TYR A 155 -11.65 -19.82 -20.58
N ALA A 156 -11.30 -20.98 -21.16
CA ALA A 156 -10.84 -22.13 -20.39
C ALA A 156 -9.54 -21.81 -19.61
N ASP A 157 -8.59 -21.09 -20.21
CA ASP A 157 -7.35 -20.68 -19.51
C ASP A 157 -7.65 -19.63 -18.45
N TYR A 158 -8.52 -18.67 -18.78
CA TYR A 158 -8.93 -17.64 -17.84
C TYR A 158 -9.61 -18.25 -16.60
N GLU A 159 -10.49 -19.24 -16.78
CA GLU A 159 -11.11 -19.97 -15.67
C GLU A 159 -10.10 -20.87 -14.92
N ALA A 160 -9.20 -21.55 -15.64
CA ALA A 160 -8.16 -22.38 -15.03
C ALA A 160 -7.15 -21.56 -14.20
N LEU A 161 -6.94 -20.30 -14.55
CA LEU A 161 -6.18 -19.35 -13.74
C LEU A 161 -6.93 -18.90 -12.47
N GLY A 162 -8.22 -19.21 -12.34
CA GLY A 162 -9.09 -18.72 -11.28
C GLY A 162 -9.57 -17.29 -11.53
N LYS A 163 -9.64 -16.87 -12.80
CA LYS A 163 -10.03 -15.51 -13.23
C LYS A 163 -9.05 -14.46 -12.69
N VAL A 164 -9.48 -13.20 -12.61
CA VAL A 164 -8.68 -12.11 -12.01
C VAL A 164 -8.28 -12.46 -10.56
N GLU A 165 -9.20 -13.03 -9.78
CA GLU A 165 -8.97 -13.33 -8.38
C GLU A 165 -7.82 -14.34 -8.19
N GLY A 166 -7.84 -15.46 -8.92
CA GLY A 166 -6.81 -16.48 -8.86
C GLY A 166 -5.45 -15.98 -9.34
N ALA A 167 -5.42 -15.08 -10.32
CA ALA A 167 -4.17 -14.43 -10.75
C ALA A 167 -3.55 -13.58 -9.63
N ILE A 168 -4.36 -12.83 -8.87
CA ILE A 168 -3.88 -12.08 -7.69
C ILE A 168 -3.26 -13.03 -6.66
N GLY A 169 -3.95 -14.13 -6.34
CA GLY A 169 -3.50 -15.11 -5.36
C GLY A 169 -2.17 -15.77 -5.75
N LYS A 170 -2.05 -16.18 -7.02
CA LYS A 170 -0.80 -16.76 -7.55
C LYS A 170 0.35 -15.77 -7.53
N ARG A 171 0.11 -14.51 -7.92
CA ARG A 171 1.13 -13.46 -7.88
C ARG A 171 1.62 -13.22 -6.46
N ALA A 172 0.71 -13.13 -5.49
CA ALA A 172 1.05 -12.94 -4.09
C ALA A 172 1.88 -14.10 -3.53
N GLU A 173 1.51 -15.35 -3.84
CA GLU A 173 2.30 -16.51 -3.43
C GLU A 173 3.69 -16.50 -4.07
N GLN A 174 3.81 -16.18 -5.37
CA GLN A 174 5.11 -16.08 -6.05
C GLN A 174 6.02 -15.01 -5.44
N VAL A 175 5.47 -13.87 -5.04
CA VAL A 175 6.24 -12.79 -4.39
C VAL A 175 6.69 -13.24 -3.01
N PHE A 176 5.80 -13.87 -2.24
CA PHE A 176 6.09 -14.40 -0.91
C PHE A 176 7.19 -15.48 -0.94
N GLU A 177 7.08 -16.46 -1.84
CA GLU A 177 8.06 -17.53 -2.03
C GLU A 177 9.46 -16.98 -2.32
N LYS A 178 9.54 -15.89 -3.11
CA LYS A 178 10.80 -15.24 -3.48
C LYS A 178 11.42 -14.38 -2.38
N LEU A 179 10.70 -14.08 -1.29
CA LEU A 179 11.29 -13.33 -0.18
C LEU A 179 12.48 -14.09 0.39
N PRO A 180 13.54 -13.40 0.85
CA PRO A 180 14.64 -14.05 1.56
C PRO A 180 14.19 -14.52 2.96
N GLY A 181 14.84 -15.56 3.48
CA GLY A 181 14.63 -16.06 4.85
C GLY A 181 13.89 -17.40 4.94
N GLU A 182 13.76 -17.90 6.17
CA GLU A 182 13.04 -19.14 6.46
C GLU A 182 11.52 -18.93 6.43
N GLU A 183 10.77 -19.97 6.06
CA GLU A 183 9.31 -19.95 5.90
C GLU A 183 8.57 -19.44 7.16
N ALA A 184 9.04 -19.85 8.35
CA ALA A 184 8.49 -19.38 9.61
C ALA A 184 8.68 -17.87 9.83
N GLY A 185 9.86 -17.35 9.45
CA GLY A 185 10.17 -15.92 9.51
C GLY A 185 9.31 -15.10 8.55
N LYS A 186 9.18 -15.57 7.29
CA LYS A 186 8.32 -14.93 6.28
C LYS A 186 6.85 -14.89 6.72
N THR A 187 6.34 -16.01 7.25
CA THR A 187 4.95 -16.11 7.71
C THR A 187 4.69 -15.18 8.89
N ARG A 188 5.66 -15.04 9.81
CA ARG A 188 5.59 -14.05 10.89
C ARG A 188 5.54 -12.62 10.36
N LEU A 189 6.43 -12.27 9.43
CA LEU A 189 6.46 -10.92 8.82
C LEU A 189 5.15 -10.61 8.08
N LEU A 190 4.60 -11.59 7.35
CA LEU A 190 3.30 -11.47 6.71
C LEU A 190 2.22 -11.12 7.74
N GLY A 191 2.12 -11.85 8.84
CA GLY A 191 1.16 -11.56 9.91
C GLY A 191 1.37 -10.17 10.54
N GLN A 192 2.62 -9.74 10.71
CA GLN A 192 2.96 -8.43 11.25
C GLN A 192 2.56 -7.27 10.33
N VAL A 193 2.65 -7.46 9.01
CA VAL A 193 2.24 -6.45 8.02
C VAL A 193 0.73 -6.46 7.84
N PHE A 194 0.12 -7.62 7.57
CA PHE A 194 -1.30 -7.70 7.25
C PHE A 194 -2.22 -7.47 8.45
N ARG A 195 -1.78 -7.67 9.70
CA ARG A 195 -2.57 -7.24 10.87
C ARG A 195 -2.81 -5.73 10.92
N GLU A 196 -1.95 -4.94 10.29
CA GLU A 196 -2.10 -3.48 10.22
C GLU A 196 -2.96 -3.11 9.00
N LEU A 197 -2.77 -3.79 7.87
CA LEU A 197 -3.43 -3.48 6.59
C LEU A 197 -4.84 -4.07 6.44
N VAL A 198 -5.25 -4.97 7.35
CA VAL A 198 -6.56 -5.63 7.33
C VAL A 198 -7.40 -5.20 8.53
N THR A 199 -8.63 -4.78 8.27
CA THR A 199 -9.68 -4.68 9.28
C THR A 199 -10.72 -5.77 9.03
N VAL A 200 -11.08 -6.51 10.07
CA VAL A 200 -12.17 -7.49 10.02
C VAL A 200 -13.36 -6.93 10.77
N GLU A 201 -14.51 -6.86 10.10
CA GLU A 201 -15.78 -6.42 10.69
C GLU A 201 -16.85 -7.49 10.48
N GLU A 202 -17.76 -7.60 11.44
CA GLU A 202 -18.94 -8.45 11.30
C GLU A 202 -20.07 -7.65 10.62
N VAL A 203 -20.40 -8.01 9.39
CA VAL A 203 -21.46 -7.38 8.60
C VAL A 203 -22.55 -8.42 8.35
N LYS A 204 -23.72 -8.22 8.96
CA LYS A 204 -24.90 -9.11 8.81
C LYS A 204 -24.62 -10.58 9.17
N GLY A 205 -23.81 -10.83 10.20
CA GLY A 205 -23.44 -12.19 10.64
C GLY A 205 -22.39 -12.88 9.76
N GLN A 206 -21.72 -12.13 8.87
CA GLN A 206 -20.57 -12.61 8.10
C GLN A 206 -19.37 -11.70 8.35
N PHE A 207 -18.20 -12.30 8.50
CA PHE A 207 -16.96 -11.55 8.62
C PHE A 207 -16.50 -11.03 7.26
N ALA A 208 -16.22 -9.75 7.19
CA ALA A 208 -15.70 -9.07 6.01
C ALA A 208 -14.32 -8.49 6.34
N ALA A 209 -13.29 -8.99 5.64
CA ALA A 209 -11.97 -8.37 5.64
C ALA A 209 -11.97 -7.20 4.64
N THR A 210 -11.60 -6.02 5.14
CA THR A 210 -11.49 -4.78 4.36
C THR A 210 -10.10 -4.20 4.51
N ARG A 211 -9.67 -3.42 3.52
CA ARG A 211 -8.33 -2.80 3.54
C ARG A 211 -8.32 -1.59 4.48
N GLN A 212 -7.20 -1.42 5.17
CA GLN A 212 -6.91 -0.24 5.97
C GLN A 212 -5.66 0.47 5.44
N ARG A 213 -5.70 1.81 5.45
CA ARG A 213 -4.53 2.65 5.21
C ARG A 213 -3.74 2.82 6.49
N VAL A 214 -2.45 2.52 6.42
CA VAL A 214 -1.54 2.57 7.57
C VAL A 214 -0.32 3.39 7.22
N ARG A 215 0.16 4.21 8.17
CA ARG A 215 1.35 5.01 7.93
C ARG A 215 2.59 4.13 7.76
N HIS A 216 3.51 4.52 6.89
CA HIS A 216 4.73 3.73 6.65
C HIS A 216 5.63 3.63 7.90
N ASP A 217 5.54 4.59 8.83
CA ASP A 217 6.32 4.63 10.07
C ASP A 217 5.84 3.63 11.13
N CYS A 218 4.70 2.96 10.89
CA CYS A 218 4.24 1.84 11.70
C CYS A 218 5.03 0.54 11.43
N PHE A 219 5.80 0.47 10.34
CA PHE A 219 6.54 -0.73 9.94
C PHE A 219 8.02 -0.61 10.29
N GLY A 220 8.61 -1.70 10.80
CA GLY A 220 10.05 -1.83 10.98
C GLY A 220 10.77 -2.11 9.66
N ALA A 221 12.11 -2.21 9.70
CA ALA A 221 12.92 -2.40 8.50
C ALA A 221 12.60 -3.70 7.74
N GLU A 222 12.34 -4.80 8.46
CA GLU A 222 11.98 -6.09 7.85
C GLU A 222 10.58 -6.06 7.24
N GLU A 223 9.62 -5.45 7.94
CA GLU A 223 8.26 -5.26 7.43
C GLU A 223 8.24 -4.37 6.18
N LEU A 224 9.05 -3.30 6.15
CA LEU A 224 9.19 -2.42 5.00
C LEU A 224 9.75 -3.15 3.77
N ALA A 225 10.68 -4.09 3.94
CA ALA A 225 11.18 -4.90 2.82
C ALA A 225 10.07 -5.77 2.20
N LEU A 226 9.18 -6.35 3.01
CA LEU A 226 8.00 -7.07 2.52
C LEU A 226 7.04 -6.10 1.81
N VAL A 227 6.75 -4.95 2.43
CA VAL A 227 5.90 -3.92 1.84
C VAL A 227 6.43 -3.48 0.48
N GLU A 228 7.74 -3.26 0.35
CA GLU A 228 8.40 -2.89 -0.90
C GLU A 228 8.30 -3.98 -1.96
N ALA A 229 8.58 -5.24 -1.60
CA ALA A 229 8.43 -6.36 -2.53
C ALA A 229 6.99 -6.48 -3.06
N PHE A 230 5.99 -6.35 -2.18
CA PHE A 230 4.59 -6.38 -2.57
C PHE A 230 4.15 -5.11 -3.33
N THR A 231 4.74 -3.95 -3.06
CA THR A 231 4.49 -2.71 -3.80
C THR A 231 5.08 -2.78 -5.21
N GLN A 232 6.30 -3.31 -5.37
CA GLN A 232 6.92 -3.59 -6.67
C GLN A 232 6.08 -4.58 -7.48
N ALA A 233 5.52 -5.59 -6.80
CA ALA A 233 4.55 -6.51 -7.37
C ALA A 233 3.14 -5.93 -7.53
N ARG A 234 2.91 -4.66 -7.16
CA ARG A 234 1.63 -3.94 -7.29
C ARG A 234 0.46 -4.60 -6.55
N LEU A 235 0.76 -5.35 -5.51
CA LEU A 235 -0.21 -5.96 -4.58
C LEU A 235 -0.54 -5.02 -3.43
N LEU A 236 0.40 -4.12 -3.10
CA LEU A 236 0.21 -2.99 -2.20
C LEU A 236 0.37 -1.67 -2.96
N VAL A 237 -0.31 -0.64 -2.48
CA VAL A 237 -0.15 0.74 -2.91
C VAL A 237 0.52 1.50 -1.77
N LYS A 238 1.62 2.17 -2.07
CA LYS A 238 2.34 3.07 -1.16
C LYS A 238 2.25 4.49 -1.69
N ASP A 239 1.66 5.39 -0.91
CA ASP A 239 1.74 6.83 -1.12
C ASP A 239 2.88 7.45 -0.28
N GLU A 240 2.97 8.78 -0.23
CA GLU A 240 3.98 9.50 0.56
C GLU A 240 4.06 9.03 2.01
N THR A 241 2.91 8.75 2.63
CA THR A 241 2.81 8.55 4.08
C THR A 241 2.20 7.21 4.46
N GLN A 242 1.46 6.56 3.57
CA GLN A 242 0.59 5.43 3.86
C GLN A 242 0.80 4.27 2.89
N VAL A 243 0.43 3.09 3.38
CA VAL A 243 0.41 1.82 2.67
C VAL A 243 -0.99 1.25 2.80
N GLU A 244 -1.52 0.72 1.70
CA GLU A 244 -2.76 -0.05 1.68
C GLU A 244 -2.66 -1.22 0.71
N VAL A 245 -3.60 -2.17 0.84
CA VAL A 245 -3.76 -3.25 -0.12
C VAL A 245 -4.39 -2.71 -1.41
N ALA A 246 -3.81 -3.06 -2.56
CA ALA A 246 -4.30 -2.58 -3.85
C ALA A 246 -5.73 -3.05 -4.14
N HIS A 247 -6.02 -4.32 -3.85
CA HIS A 247 -7.33 -4.92 -4.10
C HIS A 247 -7.75 -5.89 -2.98
N GLU A 248 -8.96 -5.75 -2.44
CA GLU A 248 -9.43 -6.57 -1.30
C GLU A 248 -9.59 -8.06 -1.65
N THR A 249 -9.73 -8.38 -2.93
CA THR A 249 -9.68 -9.77 -3.43
C THR A 249 -8.44 -10.52 -2.96
N LEU A 250 -7.32 -9.83 -2.70
CA LEU A 250 -6.12 -10.43 -2.11
C LEU A 250 -6.44 -11.20 -0.81
N PHE A 251 -7.36 -10.72 0.01
CA PHE A 251 -7.75 -11.36 1.28
C PHE A 251 -8.45 -12.71 1.10
N ARG A 252 -9.05 -12.95 -0.08
CA ARG A 252 -9.84 -14.15 -0.36
C ARG A 252 -9.17 -15.08 -1.35
N SER A 253 -8.37 -14.55 -2.28
CA SER A 253 -7.77 -15.34 -3.35
C SER A 253 -6.35 -15.80 -3.04
N TRP A 254 -5.66 -15.13 -2.12
CA TRP A 254 -4.37 -15.61 -1.64
C TRP A 254 -4.56 -16.54 -0.45
N GLY A 255 -4.60 -17.85 -0.72
CA GLY A 255 -4.99 -18.87 0.26
C GLY A 255 -4.18 -18.85 1.57
N ARG A 256 -2.93 -18.39 1.55
CA ARG A 256 -2.12 -18.21 2.77
C ARG A 256 -2.64 -17.08 3.65
N LEU A 257 -2.90 -15.92 3.06
CA LEU A 257 -3.45 -14.77 3.78
C LEU A 257 -4.89 -15.05 4.22
N GLN A 258 -5.69 -15.71 3.39
CA GLN A 258 -7.04 -16.13 3.76
C GLN A 258 -7.02 -17.00 5.03
N LYS A 259 -6.19 -18.05 5.07
CA LYS A 259 -6.06 -18.92 6.24
C LYS A 259 -5.60 -18.16 7.48
N TRP A 260 -4.66 -17.22 7.32
CA TRP A 260 -4.20 -16.39 8.40
C TRP A 260 -5.32 -15.48 8.94
N ILE A 261 -6.11 -14.85 8.07
CA ILE A 261 -7.27 -14.04 8.49
C ILE A 261 -8.28 -14.92 9.23
N GLU A 262 -8.59 -16.12 8.71
CA GLU A 262 -9.51 -17.07 9.35
C GLU A 262 -9.01 -17.52 10.74
N GLU A 263 -7.71 -17.74 10.90
CA GLU A 263 -7.09 -18.14 12.18
C GLU A 263 -7.13 -17.01 13.22
N TYR A 264 -6.92 -15.76 12.80
CA TYR A 264 -6.81 -14.60 13.70
C TYR A 264 -8.02 -13.66 13.66
N GLN A 265 -9.15 -14.06 13.08
CA GLN A 265 -10.32 -13.19 12.90
C GLN A 265 -10.82 -12.58 14.20
N ASP A 266 -10.95 -13.39 15.26
CA ASP A 266 -11.46 -12.94 16.56
C ASP A 266 -10.48 -11.97 17.23
N ASP A 267 -9.17 -12.20 17.02
CA ASP A 267 -8.11 -11.33 17.52
C ASP A 267 -8.10 -9.98 16.80
N LEU A 268 -8.29 -9.97 15.47
CA LEU A 268 -8.37 -8.75 14.67
C LEU A 268 -9.60 -7.92 15.05
N ILE A 269 -10.75 -8.57 15.30
CA ILE A 269 -11.97 -7.91 15.79
C ILE A 269 -11.74 -7.35 17.19
N LEU A 270 -11.17 -8.14 18.11
CA LEU A 270 -10.91 -7.69 19.48
C LEU A 270 -9.94 -6.52 19.50
N ARG A 271 -8.87 -6.57 18.68
CA ARG A 271 -7.96 -5.45 18.47
C ARG A 271 -8.72 -4.20 18.04
N ARG A 272 -9.59 -4.29 17.02
CA ARG A 272 -10.39 -3.16 16.54
C ARG A 272 -11.29 -2.58 17.62
N GLN A 273 -11.91 -3.44 18.45
CA GLN A 273 -12.70 -3.01 19.59
C GLN A 273 -11.87 -2.23 20.62
N VAL A 274 -10.63 -2.66 20.88
CA VAL A 274 -9.71 -1.92 21.79
C VAL A 274 -9.38 -0.56 21.20
N GLN A 275 -9.04 -0.49 19.92
CA GLN A 275 -8.70 0.78 19.24
C GLN A 275 -9.87 1.78 19.29
N ASN A 276 -11.08 1.32 18.95
CA ASN A 276 -12.28 2.15 19.01
C ASN A 276 -12.63 2.54 20.46
N GLY A 277 -12.55 1.59 21.39
CA GLY A 277 -12.82 1.84 22.80
C GLY A 277 -11.86 2.85 23.43
N ALA A 278 -10.57 2.77 23.10
CA ALA A 278 -9.57 3.73 23.54
C ALA A 278 -9.82 5.12 22.94
N ALA A 279 -10.17 5.22 21.66
CA ALA A 279 -10.51 6.48 21.02
C ALA A 279 -11.73 7.15 21.67
N ASP A 280 -12.81 6.40 21.89
CA ASP A 280 -14.04 6.88 22.53
C ASP A 280 -13.79 7.29 23.99
N TRP A 281 -13.00 6.50 24.73
CA TRP A 281 -12.61 6.79 26.10
C TRP A 281 -11.84 8.11 26.21
N VAL A 282 -10.89 8.35 25.31
CA VAL A 282 -10.14 9.61 25.24
C VAL A 282 -11.07 10.77 24.89
N TRP A 283 -11.96 10.59 23.90
CA TRP A 283 -12.91 11.62 23.48
C TRP A 283 -13.84 12.07 24.62
N GLN A 284 -14.24 11.15 25.49
CA GLN A 284 -15.08 11.42 26.66
C GLN A 284 -14.32 11.95 27.89
N GLY A 285 -13.02 12.23 27.77
CA GLY A 285 -12.22 12.77 28.87
C GLY A 285 -11.72 11.70 29.86
N LYS A 286 -11.52 10.46 29.38
CA LYS A 286 -10.93 9.34 30.12
C LYS A 286 -11.68 8.89 31.40
N PRO A 287 -13.01 8.69 31.39
CA PRO A 287 -13.73 8.20 32.56
C PRO A 287 -13.32 6.76 32.93
N GLU A 288 -13.02 6.49 34.20
CA GLU A 288 -12.64 5.14 34.68
C GLU A 288 -13.70 4.08 34.40
N ALA A 289 -14.99 4.45 34.45
CA ALA A 289 -16.12 3.52 34.25
C ALA A 289 -16.20 2.94 32.83
N TRP A 290 -15.48 3.53 31.86
CA TRP A 290 -15.48 3.08 30.46
C TRP A 290 -14.29 2.18 30.13
N ARG A 291 -13.31 2.09 31.04
CA ARG A 291 -12.23 1.12 30.89
C ARG A 291 -12.76 -0.29 31.06
N TRP A 292 -12.15 -1.23 30.36
CA TRP A 292 -12.59 -2.62 30.36
C TRP A 292 -12.25 -3.32 31.68
N SER A 293 -13.04 -4.34 32.02
CA SER A 293 -12.83 -5.16 33.21
C SER A 293 -11.67 -6.15 33.01
N GLN A 294 -11.06 -6.60 34.10
CA GLN A 294 -9.95 -7.56 34.05
C GLN A 294 -10.30 -8.82 33.22
N GLU A 295 -11.51 -9.34 33.34
CA GLU A 295 -11.94 -10.54 32.62
C GLU A 295 -11.88 -10.33 31.09
N ARG A 296 -12.21 -9.13 30.62
CA ARG A 296 -12.08 -8.76 29.21
C ARG A 296 -10.63 -8.47 28.82
N LEU A 297 -9.85 -7.88 29.72
CA LEU A 297 -8.42 -7.60 29.49
C LEU A 297 -7.59 -8.87 29.33
N LEU A 298 -7.93 -9.97 30.01
CA LEU A 298 -7.27 -11.27 29.80
C LEU A 298 -7.33 -11.74 28.34
N MET A 299 -8.47 -11.52 27.67
CA MET A 299 -8.60 -11.81 26.23
C MET A 299 -7.72 -10.89 25.39
N VAL A 300 -7.59 -9.61 25.79
CA VAL A 300 -6.72 -8.63 25.10
C VAL A 300 -5.26 -9.02 25.22
N TYR A 301 -4.79 -9.46 26.39
CA TYR A 301 -3.40 -9.88 26.58
C TYR A 301 -3.08 -11.15 25.79
N ALA A 302 -3.98 -12.13 25.79
CA ALA A 302 -3.83 -13.33 24.95
C ALA A 302 -3.76 -12.96 23.45
N MET A 303 -4.61 -12.03 23.01
CA MET A 303 -4.59 -11.50 21.65
C MET A 303 -3.28 -10.77 21.33
N GLN A 304 -2.76 -9.94 22.24
CA GLN A 304 -1.49 -9.24 22.08
C GLN A 304 -0.33 -10.21 21.88
N GLU A 305 -0.29 -11.29 22.66
CA GLU A 305 0.75 -12.31 22.53
C GLU A 305 0.66 -13.07 21.19
N ARG A 306 -0.55 -13.39 20.73
CA ARG A 306 -0.81 -14.09 19.47
C ARG A 306 -0.48 -13.24 18.26
N LEU A 307 -1.03 -12.02 18.20
CA LEU A 307 -0.81 -11.09 17.09
C LEU A 307 0.55 -10.38 17.15
N LYS A 308 1.28 -10.48 18.27
CA LYS A 308 2.45 -9.64 18.58
C LYS A 308 2.14 -8.15 18.39
N TRP A 309 0.90 -7.76 18.68
CA TRP A 309 0.39 -6.41 18.49
C TRP A 309 0.96 -5.48 19.57
N LYS A 310 1.41 -4.29 19.16
CA LYS A 310 1.91 -3.25 20.06
C LYS A 310 0.90 -2.11 20.09
N PRO A 311 0.20 -1.89 21.22
CA PRO A 311 -0.72 -0.77 21.35
C PRO A 311 0.05 0.55 21.31
N ASN A 312 -0.58 1.61 20.82
CA ASN A 312 -0.07 2.95 21.00
C ASN A 312 -0.23 3.42 22.47
N PRO A 313 0.40 4.53 22.89
CA PRO A 313 0.33 4.97 24.29
C PRO A 313 -1.09 5.22 24.84
N LEU A 314 -2.06 5.56 23.98
CA LEU A 314 -3.46 5.77 24.39
C LEU A 314 -4.19 4.43 24.57
N GLU A 315 -3.93 3.47 23.69
CA GLU A 315 -4.44 2.11 23.78
C GLU A 315 -3.85 1.38 24.99
N GLU A 316 -2.56 1.57 25.27
CA GLU A 316 -1.86 1.01 26.43
C GLU A 316 -2.45 1.54 27.75
N ASP A 317 -2.70 2.85 27.82
CA ASP A 317 -3.38 3.49 28.96
C ASP A 317 -4.84 3.03 29.11
N PHE A 318 -5.51 2.69 28.01
CA PHE A 318 -6.88 2.19 28.05
C PHE A 318 -6.98 0.75 28.59
N ILE A 319 -6.04 -0.12 28.19
CA ILE A 319 -6.01 -1.54 28.57
C ILE A 319 -5.20 -1.83 29.82
N GLU A 320 -4.80 -0.79 30.56
CA GLU A 320 -4.00 -0.92 31.77
C GLU A 320 -4.66 -1.88 32.78
N PRO A 321 -3.89 -2.83 33.37
CA PRO A 321 -4.42 -3.83 34.29
C PRO A 321 -5.29 -3.21 35.39
N GLU A 322 -6.47 -3.80 35.63
CA GLU A 322 -7.40 -3.30 36.65
C GLU A 322 -6.73 -3.28 38.03
N GLN A 323 -5.90 -4.27 38.32
CA GLN A 323 -5.14 -4.40 39.57
C GLN A 323 -4.21 -3.20 39.83
N GLU A 324 -3.40 -2.81 38.85
CA GLU A 324 -2.47 -1.69 38.98
C GLU A 324 -3.20 -0.35 39.16
N ARG A 325 -4.34 -0.19 38.48
CA ARG A 325 -5.22 0.97 38.65
C ARG A 325 -5.79 1.03 40.07
N LEU A 326 -6.36 -0.09 40.56
CA LEU A 326 -6.95 -0.19 41.88
C LEU A 326 -5.92 0.00 43.00
N LEU A 327 -4.72 -0.57 42.86
CA LEU A 327 -3.61 -0.37 43.81
C LEU A 327 -3.19 1.11 43.87
N ARG A 328 -3.07 1.79 42.72
CA ARG A 328 -2.80 3.24 42.72
C ARG A 328 -3.94 4.03 43.37
N GLU A 329 -5.20 3.65 43.15
CA GLU A 329 -6.35 4.29 43.81
C GLU A 329 -6.28 4.14 45.34
N THR A 330 -5.86 2.98 45.87
CA THR A 330 -5.74 2.79 47.33
C THR A 330 -4.71 3.71 47.98
N ASN A 331 -3.66 4.08 47.22
CA ASN A 331 -2.58 4.96 47.68
C ASN A 331 -2.97 6.45 47.66
N LEU A 332 -4.10 6.82 47.05
CA LEU A 332 -4.57 8.19 47.08
C LEU A 332 -5.18 8.53 48.45
N LEU A 333 -4.78 9.68 49.00
CA LEU A 333 -5.28 10.17 50.29
C LEU A 333 -6.80 10.38 50.29
N ARG A 334 -7.37 10.75 49.13
CA ARG A 334 -8.81 11.00 48.95
C ARG A 334 -9.69 9.75 48.94
N THR A 335 -9.11 8.56 48.86
CA THR A 335 -9.88 7.31 48.78
C THR A 335 -10.50 7.01 50.14
N SER A 336 -11.81 6.75 50.19
CA SER A 336 -12.51 6.48 51.45
C SER A 336 -12.20 5.07 51.97
N HIS A 337 -12.41 4.82 53.27
CA HIS A 337 -12.24 3.47 53.83
C HIS A 337 -13.19 2.44 53.21
N LEU A 338 -14.44 2.81 52.94
CA LEU A 338 -15.41 1.97 52.24
C LEU A 338 -14.91 1.60 50.84
N ARG A 339 -14.38 2.58 50.10
CA ARG A 339 -13.83 2.34 48.77
C ARG A 339 -12.59 1.44 48.81
N ARG A 340 -11.71 1.60 49.79
CA ARG A 340 -10.55 0.71 49.97
C ARG A 340 -10.96 -0.75 50.28
N ASP A 341 -12.03 -0.94 51.05
CA ASP A 341 -12.58 -2.28 51.33
C ASP A 341 -13.20 -2.92 50.08
N GLU A 342 -13.95 -2.15 49.28
CA GLU A 342 -14.45 -2.59 47.97
C GLU A 342 -13.31 -2.98 47.02
N ILE A 343 -12.26 -2.16 46.96
CA ILE A 343 -11.07 -2.43 46.16
C ILE A 343 -10.41 -3.73 46.64
N GLY A 344 -10.22 -3.91 47.95
CA GLY A 344 -9.64 -5.14 48.52
C GLY A 344 -10.45 -6.39 48.17
N ARG A 345 -11.78 -6.31 48.23
CA ARG A 345 -12.67 -7.39 47.79
C ARG A 345 -12.53 -7.68 46.29
N ARG A 346 -12.48 -6.64 45.44
CA ARG A 346 -12.29 -6.83 44.00
C ARG A 346 -10.92 -7.45 43.68
N LEU A 347 -9.84 -6.95 44.29
CA LEU A 347 -8.49 -7.51 44.15
C LEU A 347 -8.47 -9.00 44.51
N SER A 348 -9.11 -9.41 45.61
CA SER A 348 -9.17 -10.83 46.00
C SER A 348 -9.83 -11.76 44.96
N VAL A 349 -10.66 -11.21 44.07
CA VAL A 349 -11.32 -11.95 43.00
C VAL A 349 -10.47 -12.00 41.73
N ILE A 350 -9.78 -10.90 41.41
CA ILE A 350 -9.03 -10.77 40.15
C ILE A 350 -7.56 -11.20 40.26
N GLY A 351 -7.05 -11.45 41.47
CA GLY A 351 -5.69 -11.92 41.75
C GLY A 351 -4.76 -10.79 42.15
#